data_AF-A0AAF0EYS6-F1
#
_entry.id   AF-A0AAF0EYS6-F1
#
_cell.length_a   1.000
_cell.length_b   1.000
_cell.length_c   1.000
_cell.angle_alpha   90.00
_cell.angle_beta   90.00
_cell.angle_gamma   90.00
#
_symmetry.space_group_name_H-M   'P 1'
#
loop_
_entity.id
_entity.type
_entity.pdbx_description
1 polymer ?
#
loop_
_entity_poly.entity_id
_entity_poly.type
_entity_poly.pdbx_seq_one_letter_code
_entity_poly.pdbx_strand_id
1 'polypeptide(L)'
;MATQLAVVPTEAGACTAALFIDAHEWEVSVSVAGARRARWWIGTFPPQCDAETALAVWTCTSLSVAFLDEDTPDEDTDARTSETCRISIATPTPLALDLVPASDRQAAALAARFFSAHATRHTDRVASLEAALRDARAALDAERAKYRDLLAANPQKSAKYSAASLVHPGRIKRQTDLGGFEGDP
;
A
#
# COMPACT_ATOMS: atom_id res chain seq x y z
N MET A 1 19.01 4.17 5.66
CA MET A 1 18.21 2.98 5.98
C MET A 1 17.05 2.90 4.99
N ALA A 2 16.96 1.82 4.20
CA ALA A 2 15.82 1.58 3.32
C ALA A 2 14.88 0.57 3.96
N THR A 3 13.57 0.75 3.81
CA THR A 3 12.56 -0.15 4.39
C THR A 3 11.52 -0.51 3.34
N GLN A 4 11.38 -1.81 3.08
CA GLN A 4 10.35 -2.35 2.23
C GLN A 4 9.35 -3.16 3.05
N LEU A 5 8.07 -2.86 2.86
CA LEU A 5 6.96 -3.57 3.48
C LEU A 5 6.15 -4.25 2.39
N ALA A 6 5.81 -5.52 2.60
CA ALA A 6 4.97 -6.32 1.74
C ALA A 6 3.90 -7.02 2.59
N VAL A 7 2.65 -6.96 2.15
CA VAL A 7 1.55 -7.73 2.76
C VAL A 7 1.47 -9.06 2.02
N VAL A 8 1.63 -10.16 2.74
CA VAL A 8 1.67 -11.51 2.18
C VAL A 8 0.47 -12.31 2.69
N PRO A 9 -0.41 -12.80 1.80
CA PRO A 9 -1.50 -13.67 2.21
C PRO A 9 -0.94 -15.04 2.65
N THR A 10 -1.49 -15.59 3.74
CA THR A 10 -1.16 -16.91 4.28
C THR A 10 -2.46 -17.65 4.63
N GLU A 11 -2.36 -18.96 4.89
CA GLU A 11 -3.51 -19.78 5.30
C GLU A 11 -4.12 -19.30 6.63
N ALA A 12 -3.31 -18.73 7.52
CA ALA A 12 -3.74 -18.16 8.80
C ALA A 12 -4.26 -16.71 8.69
N GLY A 13 -4.30 -16.12 7.49
CA GLY A 13 -4.69 -14.73 7.24
C GLY A 13 -3.59 -13.91 6.57
N ALA A 14 -3.71 -12.58 6.56
CA ALA A 14 -2.68 -11.71 6.01
C ALA A 14 -1.56 -11.46 7.05
N CYS A 15 -0.31 -11.72 6.67
CA CYS A 15 0.86 -11.31 7.44
C CYS A 15 1.54 -10.13 6.76
N THR A 16 2.33 -9.36 7.52
CA THR A 16 3.18 -8.32 6.92
C THR A 16 4.64 -8.70 7.07
N ALA A 17 5.32 -8.85 5.93
CA ALA A 17 6.75 -9.02 5.85
C ALA A 17 7.43 -7.67 5.65
N ALA A 18 8.52 -7.44 6.36
CA ALA A 18 9.33 -6.23 6.27
C ALA A 18 10.80 -6.59 6.05
N LEU A 19 11.42 -5.93 5.08
CA LEU A 19 12.85 -5.92 4.86
C LEU A 19 13.41 -4.56 5.31
N PHE A 20 14.31 -4.60 6.27
CA PHE A 20 15.06 -3.45 6.73
C PHE A 20 16.52 -3.56 6.30
N ILE A 21 16.97 -2.59 5.52
CA ILE A 21 18.34 -2.51 5.01
C ILE A 21 19.08 -1.41 5.79
N ASP A 22 20.01 -1.83 6.65
CA ASP A 22 21.01 -0.96 7.27
C ASP A 22 22.40 -1.20 6.65
N ALA A 23 23.34 -0.30 6.93
CA ALA A 23 24.67 -0.27 6.31
C ALA A 23 25.50 -1.55 6.55
N HIS A 24 25.16 -2.33 7.57
CA HIS A 24 25.94 -3.51 7.98
C HIS A 24 25.11 -4.80 8.15
N GLU A 25 23.78 -4.71 8.18
CA GLU A 25 22.90 -5.86 8.38
C GLU A 25 21.59 -5.69 7.62
N TRP A 26 21.10 -6.79 7.04
CA TRP A 26 19.81 -6.87 6.38
C TRP A 26 18.89 -7.73 7.21
N GLU A 27 17.93 -7.08 7.84
CA GLU A 27 17.02 -7.72 8.77
C GLU A 27 15.68 -7.96 8.07
N VAL A 28 15.27 -9.22 8.06
CA VAL A 28 13.95 -9.64 7.61
C VAL A 28 13.11 -9.87 8.85
N SER A 29 11.90 -9.33 8.83
CA SER A 29 10.91 -9.62 9.85
C SER A 29 9.56 -9.95 9.26
N VAL A 30 8.82 -10.81 9.92
CA VAL A 30 7.44 -11.13 9.60
C VAL A 30 6.60 -10.84 10.82
N SER A 31 5.45 -10.22 10.62
CA SER A 31 4.47 -9.95 11.66
C SER A 31 3.12 -10.53 11.29
N VAL A 32 2.47 -11.13 12.28
CA VAL A 32 1.07 -11.57 12.19
C VAL A 32 0.29 -10.83 13.25
N ALA A 33 -0.83 -10.22 12.85
CA ALA A 33 -1.78 -9.64 13.77
C ALA A 33 -2.49 -10.77 14.55
N GLY A 34 -2.23 -10.85 15.85
CA GLY A 34 -2.95 -11.75 16.75
C GLY A 34 -4.10 -11.04 17.47
N ALA A 35 -5.03 -11.81 18.03
CA ALA A 35 -6.22 -11.29 18.73
C ALA A 35 -5.91 -10.39 19.94
N ARG A 36 -4.73 -10.57 20.58
CA ARG A 36 -4.29 -9.75 21.74
C ARG A 36 -3.02 -8.96 21.48
N ARG A 37 -2.06 -9.53 20.75
CA ARG A 37 -0.77 -8.90 20.39
C ARG A 37 -0.29 -9.45 19.06
N ALA A 38 0.42 -8.61 18.30
CA ALA A 38 1.13 -9.06 17.11
C ALA A 38 2.30 -9.97 17.50
N ARG A 39 2.48 -11.06 16.76
CA ARG A 39 3.64 -11.94 16.85
C ARG A 39 4.67 -11.51 15.80
N TRP A 40 5.95 -11.63 16.15
CA TRP A 40 7.06 -11.18 15.32
C TRP A 40 8.11 -12.27 15.20
N TRP A 41 8.58 -12.46 13.98
CA TRP A 41 9.74 -13.29 13.65
C TRP A 41 10.80 -12.44 13.00
N ILE A 42 12.05 -12.80 13.23
CA ILE A 42 13.22 -12.04 12.79
C ILE A 42 14.29 -13.00 12.26
N GLY A 43 15.01 -12.54 11.25
CA GLY A 43 16.17 -13.23 10.70
C GLY A 43 16.99 -12.28 9.86
N THR A 44 18.13 -12.75 9.39
CA THR A 44 19.01 -11.96 8.53
C THR A 44 18.97 -12.49 7.10
N PHE A 45 19.01 -11.58 6.14
CA PHE A 45 19.12 -11.94 4.74
C PHE A 45 20.55 -12.48 4.48
N PRO A 46 20.74 -13.46 3.59
CA PRO A 46 22.04 -14.10 3.42
C PRO A 46 23.10 -13.10 2.95
N PRO A 47 24.33 -13.18 3.48
CA PRO A 47 25.40 -12.21 3.20
C PRO A 47 25.91 -12.24 1.75
N GLN A 48 25.44 -13.19 0.95
CA GLN A 48 25.83 -13.39 -0.46
C GLN A 48 24.94 -12.61 -1.45
N CYS A 49 23.78 -12.12 -1.00
CA CYS A 49 23.01 -11.15 -1.78
C CYS A 49 23.73 -9.79 -1.68
N ASP A 50 23.47 -8.82 -2.55
CA ASP A 50 23.78 -7.41 -2.28
C ASP A 50 22.49 -6.64 -1.96
N ALA A 51 22.60 -5.40 -1.46
CA ALA A 51 21.43 -4.62 -1.04
C ALA A 51 20.47 -4.31 -2.21
N GLU A 52 21.01 -4.13 -3.42
CA GLU A 52 20.23 -3.84 -4.63
C GLU A 52 19.45 -5.07 -5.09
N THR A 53 20.09 -6.25 -5.07
CA THR A 53 19.46 -7.53 -5.37
C THR A 53 18.43 -7.87 -4.31
N ALA A 54 18.73 -7.71 -3.02
CA ALA A 54 17.75 -7.94 -1.94
C ALA A 54 16.51 -7.05 -2.10
N LEU A 55 16.71 -5.78 -2.46
CA LEU A 55 15.62 -4.85 -2.73
C LEU A 55 14.79 -5.27 -3.96
N ALA A 56 15.45 -5.55 -5.09
CA ALA A 56 14.79 -5.95 -6.33
C ALA A 56 13.99 -7.25 -6.16
N VAL A 57 14.59 -8.22 -5.46
CA VAL A 57 13.98 -9.48 -5.09
C VAL A 57 12.75 -9.25 -4.21
N TRP A 58 12.82 -8.35 -3.24
CA TRP A 58 11.68 -8.04 -2.37
C TRP A 58 10.54 -7.31 -3.10
N THR A 59 10.84 -6.52 -4.13
CA THR A 59 9.84 -5.69 -4.84
C THR A 59 9.18 -6.39 -6.03
N CYS A 60 9.87 -7.29 -6.72
CA CYS A 60 9.42 -7.86 -7.99
C CYS A 60 8.83 -9.27 -7.88
N THR A 61 8.85 -9.87 -6.69
CA THR A 61 8.70 -11.32 -6.55
C THR A 61 7.52 -11.70 -5.66
N SER A 62 6.89 -12.83 -5.96
CA SER A 62 5.90 -13.46 -5.08
C SER A 62 6.58 -13.99 -3.83
N LEU A 63 6.30 -13.34 -2.70
CA LEU A 63 6.67 -13.82 -1.37
C LEU A 63 5.61 -14.81 -0.88
N SER A 64 6.04 -15.89 -0.25
CA SER A 64 5.17 -16.77 0.53
C SER A 64 5.73 -16.96 1.93
N VAL A 65 4.83 -17.07 2.91
CA VAL A 65 5.17 -17.23 4.31
C VAL A 65 4.46 -18.47 4.84
N ALA A 66 5.23 -19.35 5.49
CA ALA A 66 4.74 -20.54 6.15
C ALA A 66 5.16 -20.50 7.62
N PHE A 67 4.19 -20.74 8.52
CA PHE A 67 4.46 -20.93 9.93
C PHE A 67 4.68 -22.42 10.17
N LEU A 68 5.86 -22.76 10.67
CA LEU A 68 6.29 -24.12 10.96
C LEU A 68 6.14 -24.31 12.47
N ASP A 69 5.06 -24.98 12.86
CA ASP A 69 4.92 -25.50 14.20
C ASP A 69 5.84 -26.73 14.32
N GLU A 70 6.68 -26.77 15.35
CA GLU A 70 7.22 -28.05 15.79
C GLU A 70 6.06 -28.80 16.45
N ASP A 71 5.43 -29.71 15.70
CA ASP A 71 4.46 -30.67 16.25
C ASP A 71 5.14 -31.51 17.34
N THR A 72 5.02 -31.10 18.61
CA THR A 72 4.29 -31.82 19.69
C THR A 72 4.62 -31.24 21.07
N PRO A 73 3.72 -30.48 21.72
CA PRO A 73 3.70 -30.42 23.17
C PRO A 73 2.81 -31.56 23.70
N ASP A 74 3.40 -32.45 24.52
CA ASP A 74 2.64 -33.29 25.44
C ASP A 74 1.70 -32.41 26.29
N GLU A 75 0.51 -32.93 26.61
CA GLU A 75 -0.66 -32.24 27.20
C GLU A 75 -0.44 -31.49 28.53
N ASP A 76 0.78 -31.41 29.06
CA ASP A 76 1.06 -30.86 30.40
C ASP A 76 2.08 -29.71 30.44
N THR A 77 2.38 -29.04 29.31
CA THR A 77 3.38 -27.95 29.32
C THR A 77 2.83 -26.61 28.82
N ASP A 78 2.81 -25.60 29.70
CA ASP A 78 2.70 -24.15 29.41
C ASP A 78 3.91 -23.62 28.58
N ALA A 79 4.56 -24.48 27.80
CA ALA A 79 5.70 -24.14 26.98
C ALA A 79 5.20 -23.47 25.70
N ARG A 80 5.55 -22.19 25.53
CA ARG A 80 5.46 -21.48 24.24
C ARG A 80 6.17 -22.34 23.19
N THR A 81 5.42 -23.03 22.35
CA THR A 81 5.94 -23.72 21.17
C THR A 81 6.77 -22.71 20.36
N SER A 82 7.99 -23.07 20.02
CA SER A 82 8.86 -22.24 19.18
C SER A 82 8.37 -22.33 17.74
N GLU A 83 7.29 -21.61 17.43
CA GLU A 83 6.78 -21.46 16.07
C GLU A 83 7.89 -20.82 15.23
N THR A 84 8.50 -21.55 14.31
CA THR A 84 9.47 -20.98 13.37
C THR A 84 8.72 -20.46 12.15
N CYS A 85 9.21 -19.40 11.52
CA CYS A 85 8.54 -18.80 10.37
C CYS A 85 9.45 -18.88 9.16
N ARG A 86 9.03 -19.57 8.10
CA ARG A 86 9.77 -19.65 6.84
C ARG A 86 9.20 -18.65 5.85
N ILE A 87 10.04 -17.72 5.38
CA ILE A 87 9.73 -16.88 4.23
C ILE A 87 10.41 -17.45 2.99
N SER A 88 9.62 -17.69 1.94
CA SER A 88 10.10 -18.16 0.65
C SER A 88 9.89 -17.08 -0.40
N ILE A 89 10.89 -16.95 -1.27
CA ILE A 89 10.97 -15.90 -2.27
C ILE A 89 11.18 -16.57 -3.63
N ALA A 90 10.24 -16.35 -4.54
CA ALA A 90 10.20 -17.00 -5.85
C ALA A 90 11.17 -16.37 -6.88
N THR A 91 12.47 -16.43 -6.62
CA THR A 91 13.52 -15.95 -7.54
C THR A 91 13.98 -17.02 -8.53
N PRO A 92 14.72 -16.67 -9.61
CA PRO A 92 15.30 -17.66 -10.53
C PRO A 92 16.11 -18.75 -9.82
N THR A 93 16.79 -18.38 -8.74
CA THR A 93 17.31 -19.30 -7.72
C THR A 93 16.44 -19.13 -6.48
N PRO A 94 15.56 -20.08 -6.13
CA PRO A 94 14.63 -19.92 -5.02
C PRO A 94 15.37 -19.67 -3.71
N LEU A 95 14.90 -18.69 -2.95
CA LEU A 95 15.46 -18.38 -1.62
C LEU A 95 14.43 -18.68 -0.55
N ALA A 96 14.84 -19.39 0.49
CA ALA A 96 14.05 -19.62 1.69
C ALA A 96 14.86 -19.19 2.92
N LEU A 97 14.22 -18.48 3.84
CA LEU A 97 14.82 -18.01 5.08
C LEU A 97 13.97 -18.46 6.26
N ASP A 98 14.62 -19.11 7.21
CA ASP A 98 14.01 -19.50 8.48
C ASP A 98 14.21 -18.37 9.49
N LEU A 99 13.10 -17.85 9.97
CA LEU A 99 13.02 -16.76 10.93
C LEU A 99 12.67 -17.33 12.30
N VAL A 100 13.34 -16.80 13.32
CA VAL A 100 13.11 -17.20 14.71
C VAL A 100 12.15 -16.22 15.39
N PRO A 101 11.38 -16.67 16.40
CA PRO A 101 10.58 -15.77 17.22
C PRO A 101 11.41 -14.62 17.79
N ALA A 102 10.95 -13.38 17.60
CA ALA A 102 11.58 -12.23 18.21
C ALA A 102 11.27 -12.18 19.71
N SER A 103 12.27 -11.83 20.52
CA SER A 103 12.03 -11.52 21.94
C SER A 103 11.11 -10.30 22.09
N ASP A 104 10.45 -10.13 23.24
CA ASP A 104 9.54 -9.00 23.48
C ASP A 104 10.21 -7.63 23.21
N ARG A 105 11.50 -7.52 23.54
CA ARG A 105 12.29 -6.30 23.28
C ARG A 105 12.51 -6.06 21.78
N GLN A 106 12.86 -7.10 21.04
CA GLN A 106 13.03 -7.02 19.58
C GLN A 106 11.69 -6.74 18.90
N ALA A 107 10.62 -7.42 19.31
CA ALA A 107 9.27 -7.20 18.80
C ALA A 107 8.81 -5.74 19.01
N ALA A 108 9.08 -5.14 20.16
CA ALA A 108 8.76 -3.73 20.41
C ALA A 108 9.54 -2.78 19.48
N ALA A 109 10.83 -3.05 19.26
CA ALA A 109 11.66 -2.26 18.35
C ALA A 109 11.23 -2.40 16.89
N LEU A 110 10.92 -3.64 16.45
CA LEU A 110 10.39 -3.94 15.13
C LEU A 110 9.04 -3.27 14.90
N ALA A 111 8.13 -3.36 15.87
CA ALA A 111 6.83 -2.69 15.81
C ALA A 111 6.98 -1.17 15.67
N ALA A 112 7.86 -0.54 16.46
CA ALA A 112 8.12 0.89 16.35
C ALA A 112 8.64 1.30 14.97
N ARG A 113 9.58 0.52 14.40
CA ARG A 113 10.12 0.75 13.05
C ARG A 113 9.08 0.52 11.95
N PHE A 114 8.24 -0.48 12.14
CA PHE A 114 7.15 -0.79 11.23
C PHE A 114 6.10 0.33 11.20
N PHE A 115 5.66 0.79 12.37
CA PHE A 115 4.70 1.89 12.47
C PHE A 115 5.26 3.21 11.94
N SER A 116 6.54 3.51 12.19
CA SER A 116 7.16 4.72 11.65
C SER A 116 7.26 4.66 10.12
N ALA A 117 7.64 3.52 9.53
CA ALA A 117 7.67 3.33 8.08
C ALA A 117 6.28 3.38 7.43
N HIS A 118 5.25 2.89 8.12
CA HIS A 118 3.87 3.05 7.66
C HIS A 118 3.40 4.51 7.72
N ALA A 119 3.70 5.22 8.81
CA ALA A 119 3.32 6.61 8.98
C ALA A 119 3.90 7.50 7.88
N THR A 120 5.19 7.33 7.55
CA THR A 120 5.84 8.09 6.45
C THR A 120 5.26 7.76 5.09
N ARG A 121 5.01 6.48 4.78
CA ARG A 121 4.35 6.09 3.52
C ARG A 121 2.94 6.67 3.39
N HIS A 122 2.19 6.74 4.49
CA HIS A 122 0.86 7.34 4.50
C HIS A 122 0.92 8.85 4.26
N THR A 123 1.85 9.57 4.90
CA THR A 123 2.00 11.01 4.67
C THR A 123 2.39 11.32 3.24
N ASP A 124 3.31 10.55 2.65
CA ASP A 124 3.76 10.75 1.26
C ASP A 124 2.64 10.45 0.26
N ARG A 125 1.87 9.39 0.51
CA ARG A 125 0.70 9.04 -0.32
C ARG A 125 -0.39 10.09 -0.24
N VAL A 126 -0.67 10.62 0.95
CA VAL A 126 -1.64 11.71 1.12
C VAL A 126 -1.16 12.96 0.39
N ALA A 127 0.09 13.37 0.56
CA ALA A 127 0.66 14.53 -0.13
C ALA A 127 0.62 14.38 -1.67
N SER A 128 0.89 13.18 -2.19
CA SER A 128 0.78 12.87 -3.62
C SER A 128 -0.66 13.00 -4.14
N LEU A 129 -1.64 12.45 -3.40
CA LEU A 129 -3.05 12.57 -3.76
C LEU A 129 -3.55 14.02 -3.66
N GLU A 130 -3.09 14.79 -2.67
CA GLU A 130 -3.41 16.21 -2.53
C GLU A 130 -2.79 17.05 -3.66
N ALA A 131 -1.59 16.72 -4.11
CA ALA A 131 -0.99 17.35 -5.29
C ALA A 131 -1.81 17.06 -6.55
N ALA A 132 -2.15 15.80 -6.80
CA ALA A 132 -3.00 15.41 -7.93
C ALA A 132 -4.39 16.10 -7.88
N LEU A 133 -4.97 16.26 -6.68
CA LEU A 133 -6.22 16.97 -6.49
C LEU A 133 -6.10 18.48 -6.78
N ARG A 134 -4.98 19.11 -6.37
CA ARG A 134 -4.70 20.51 -6.69
C ARG A 134 -4.56 20.72 -8.20
N ASP A 135 -3.85 19.83 -8.89
CA ASP A 135 -3.66 19.89 -10.33
C ASP A 135 -4.99 19.70 -11.08
N ALA A 136 -5.82 18.74 -10.65
CA ALA A 136 -7.14 18.52 -11.21
C ALA A 136 -8.07 19.75 -11.01
N ARG A 137 -8.00 20.41 -9.85
CA ARG A 137 -8.74 21.65 -9.59
C ARG A 137 -8.27 22.79 -10.50
N ALA A 138 -6.96 22.96 -10.65
CA ALA A 138 -6.40 23.98 -11.53
C ALA A 138 -6.82 23.77 -12.99
N ALA A 139 -6.82 22.52 -13.48
CA ALA A 139 -7.30 22.18 -14.81
C ALA A 139 -8.80 22.50 -14.98
N LEU A 140 -9.63 22.16 -13.98
CA LEU A 140 -11.06 22.48 -13.99
C LEU A 140 -11.31 23.99 -14.02
N ASP A 141 -10.55 24.77 -13.25
CA ASP A 141 -10.69 26.22 -13.20
C ASP A 141 -10.20 26.89 -14.50
N ALA A 142 -9.16 26.35 -15.14
CA ALA A 142 -8.73 26.77 -16.47
C ALA A 142 -9.81 26.51 -17.53
N GLU A 143 -10.46 25.35 -17.51
CA GLU A 143 -11.60 25.06 -18.40
C GLU A 143 -12.78 26.00 -18.11
N ARG A 144 -13.12 26.23 -16.85
CA ARG A 144 -14.17 27.19 -16.45
C ARG A 144 -13.86 28.62 -16.89
N ALA A 145 -12.59 29.04 -16.86
CA ALA A 145 -12.16 30.34 -17.38
C ALA A 145 -12.42 30.44 -18.89
N LYS A 146 -12.02 29.43 -19.67
CA LYS A 146 -12.33 29.37 -21.12
C LYS A 146 -13.84 29.49 -21.39
N TYR A 147 -14.67 28.79 -20.62
CA TYR A 147 -16.13 28.88 -20.76
C TYR A 147 -16.68 30.27 -20.41
N ARG A 148 -16.14 30.93 -19.38
CA ARG A 148 -16.52 32.31 -19.04
C ARG A 148 -16.14 33.29 -20.15
N ASP A 149 -14.96 33.16 -20.72
CA ASP A 149 -14.49 34.03 -21.81
C ASP A 149 -15.35 33.84 -23.07
N LEU A 150 -15.72 32.60 -23.42
CA LEU A 150 -16.63 32.31 -24.51
C LEU A 150 -18.04 32.90 -24.31
N LEU A 151 -18.56 32.86 -23.08
CA LEU A 151 -19.87 33.46 -22.74
C LEU A 151 -19.81 34.99 -22.77
N ALA A 152 -18.72 35.59 -22.31
CA ALA A 152 -18.51 37.04 -22.36
C ALA A 152 -18.36 37.55 -23.80
N ALA A 153 -17.70 36.79 -24.67
CA ALA A 153 -17.52 37.14 -26.08
C ALA A 153 -18.81 37.06 -26.94
N ASN A 154 -19.89 36.44 -26.44
CA ASN A 154 -21.18 36.31 -27.14
C ASN A 154 -22.38 36.72 -26.24
N PRO A 155 -22.62 38.03 -26.05
CA PRO A 155 -23.65 38.54 -25.13
C PRO A 155 -25.07 38.06 -25.45
N GLN A 156 -25.40 37.89 -26.75
CA GLN A 156 -26.71 37.41 -27.19
C GLN A 156 -26.97 35.92 -26.85
N LYS A 157 -25.93 35.10 -26.71
CA LYS A 157 -26.05 33.69 -26.27
C LYS A 157 -26.05 33.56 -24.74
N SER A 158 -25.32 34.42 -24.03
CA SER A 158 -25.28 34.48 -22.56
C SER A 158 -26.69 34.61 -21.94
N ALA A 159 -27.52 35.50 -22.48
CA ALA A 159 -28.91 35.70 -22.02
C ALA A 159 -29.84 34.48 -22.28
N LYS A 160 -29.56 33.67 -23.31
CA LYS A 160 -30.33 32.45 -23.61
C LYS A 160 -29.95 31.29 -22.68
N TYR A 161 -28.68 31.14 -22.33
CA TYR A 161 -28.22 30.08 -21.43
C TYR A 161 -28.60 30.34 -19.97
N SER A 162 -28.57 31.59 -19.49
CA SER A 162 -29.00 31.92 -18.12
C SER A 162 -30.49 31.64 -17.89
N ALA A 163 -31.34 31.98 -18.86
CA ALA A 163 -32.77 31.70 -18.82
C ALA A 163 -33.08 30.19 -18.86
N ALA A 164 -32.37 29.41 -19.69
CA ALA A 164 -32.60 27.96 -19.79
C ALA A 164 -32.00 27.17 -18.61
N SER A 165 -30.87 27.60 -18.05
CA SER A 165 -30.20 26.92 -16.92
C SER A 165 -30.92 27.12 -15.59
N LEU A 166 -31.61 28.26 -15.40
CA LEU A 166 -32.41 28.52 -14.20
C LEU A 166 -33.69 27.67 -14.15
N VAL A 167 -34.22 27.30 -15.32
CA VAL A 167 -35.47 26.52 -15.44
C VAL A 167 -35.19 25.01 -15.41
N HIS A 168 -34.04 24.55 -15.91
CA HIS A 168 -33.67 23.12 -15.93
C HIS A 168 -32.17 22.89 -15.63
N PRO A 169 -31.76 22.86 -14.34
CA PRO A 169 -30.40 22.51 -13.98
C PRO A 169 -30.12 21.05 -14.41
N GLY A 170 -29.20 20.86 -15.37
CA GLY A 170 -28.78 19.55 -15.87
C GLY A 170 -29.19 19.19 -17.30
N ARG A 171 -30.01 20.00 -17.99
CA ARG A 171 -30.56 19.65 -19.32
C ARG A 171 -29.92 20.39 -20.51
N ILE A 172 -28.77 21.03 -20.31
CA ILE A 172 -28.05 21.72 -21.39
C ILE A 172 -27.36 20.68 -22.27
N LYS A 173 -28.08 20.13 -23.25
CA LYS A 173 -27.50 19.31 -24.32
C LYS A 173 -26.82 20.23 -25.34
N ARG A 174 -25.53 20.02 -25.62
CA ARG A 174 -24.84 20.74 -26.70
C ARG A 174 -25.28 20.13 -28.02
N GLN A 175 -25.37 20.95 -29.06
CA GLN A 175 -25.79 20.54 -30.41
C GLN A 175 -24.78 19.58 -31.09
N THR A 176 -23.64 19.32 -30.45
CA THR A 176 -22.58 18.39 -30.88
C THR A 176 -22.36 17.20 -29.94
N ASP A 177 -23.20 17.01 -28.91
CA ASP A 177 -23.14 15.82 -28.04
C ASP A 177 -23.82 14.64 -28.76
N LEU A 178 -23.13 14.07 -29.75
CA LEU A 178 -23.39 12.72 -30.24
C LEU A 178 -22.69 11.75 -29.29
N GLY A 179 -23.45 11.15 -28.37
CA GLY A 179 -22.96 10.10 -27.49
C GLY A 179 -23.71 10.07 -26.18
N GLY A 180 -24.80 9.30 -26.15
CA GLY A 180 -25.62 9.11 -24.96
C GLY A 180 -24.83 8.46 -23.82
N PHE A 181 -25.07 8.96 -22.61
CA PHE A 181 -25.07 8.12 -21.42
C PHE A 181 -26.53 7.98 -21.00
N GLU A 182 -27.20 6.97 -21.55
CA GLU A 182 -28.38 6.39 -20.91
C GLU A 182 -27.85 5.53 -19.76
N GLY A 183 -27.78 6.12 -18.58
CA GLY A 183 -27.98 5.38 -17.35
C GLY A 183 -29.42 5.60 -16.95
N ASP A 184 -30.30 4.67 -17.32
CA ASP A 184 -31.64 4.59 -16.75
C ASP A 184 -31.58 3.85 -15.38
N PRO A 185 -32.56 4.10 -14.49
CA PRO A 185 -32.54 3.76 -13.06
C PRO A 185 -32.64 2.27 -12.72
#